data_AF-A0A239VFD0-F1
#
_entry.id   AF-A0A239VFD0-F1
#
_cell.length_a   1.000
_cell.length_b   1.000
_cell.length_c   1.000
_cell.angle_alpha   90.00
_cell.angle_beta   90.00
_cell.angle_gamma   90.00
#
_symmetry.space_group_name_H-M   'P 1'
#
loop_
_entity.id
_entity.type
_entity.pdbx_description
1 polymer ?
#
loop_
_entity_poly.entity_id
_entity_poly.type
_entity_poly.pdbx_seq_one_letter_code
_entity_poly.pdbx_strand_id
1 'polypeptide(L)'
;MKRSLVSSWVLGGVLVALLVCCFVVGSGRSGGGEESFAGTDSVVTQMIADSGVQPWFEPIFEPKSGEVESGLFAVQAAAGGVLFGYCFGVLRERARRRGSVVAGVEVEKE
;
A
#
# COMPACT_ATOMS: atom_id res chain seq x y z
N MET A 1 -28.16 3.56 -11.62
CA MET A 1 -27.01 4.49 -11.42
C MET A 1 -26.68 4.80 -9.96
N LYS A 2 -27.65 4.99 -9.04
CA LYS A 2 -27.38 5.35 -7.63
C LYS A 2 -26.61 4.28 -6.82
N ARG A 3 -26.79 2.98 -7.11
CA ARG A 3 -26.19 1.87 -6.35
C ARG A 3 -24.67 1.70 -6.55
N SER A 4 -24.13 1.97 -7.74
CA SER A 4 -22.67 1.90 -8.00
C SER A 4 -21.91 3.08 -7.40
N LEU A 5 -22.56 4.25 -7.37
CA LEU A 5 -22.07 5.44 -6.66
C LEU A 5 -22.00 5.14 -5.16
N VAL A 6 -23.10 4.67 -4.54
CA VAL A 6 -23.12 4.33 -3.11
C VAL A 6 -22.08 3.27 -2.77
N SER A 7 -21.91 2.22 -3.58
CA SER A 7 -20.86 1.21 -3.35
C SER A 7 -19.44 1.78 -3.43
N SER A 8 -19.19 2.74 -4.33
CA SER A 8 -17.88 3.38 -4.46
C SER A 8 -17.58 4.31 -3.29
N TRP A 9 -18.60 5.03 -2.81
CA TRP A 9 -18.51 5.86 -1.62
C TRP A 9 -18.34 5.03 -0.33
N VAL A 10 -19.03 3.88 -0.21
CA VAL A 10 -18.85 2.95 0.91
C VAL A 10 -17.44 2.36 0.89
N LEU A 11 -16.96 1.88 -0.26
CA LEU A 11 -15.60 1.33 -0.36
C LEU A 11 -14.54 2.39 -0.06
N GLY A 12 -14.71 3.61 -0.58
CA GLY A 12 -13.83 4.74 -0.27
C GLY A 12 -13.86 5.12 1.21
N GLY A 13 -15.05 5.13 1.83
CA GLY A 13 -15.21 5.37 3.25
C GLY A 13 -14.53 4.31 4.12
N VAL A 14 -14.67 3.03 3.77
CA VAL A 14 -13.97 1.92 4.46
C VAL A 14 -12.46 2.05 4.32
N LEU A 15 -11.95 2.38 3.13
CA LEU A 15 -10.52 2.60 2.90
C LEU A 15 -9.99 3.76 3.77
N VAL A 16 -10.69 4.90 3.79
CA VAL A 16 -10.31 6.06 4.61
C VAL A 16 -10.37 5.69 6.10
N ALA A 17 -11.41 4.98 6.54
CA ALA A 17 -11.52 4.53 7.93
C ALA A 17 -10.37 3.59 8.32
N LEU A 18 -9.95 2.67 7.44
CA LEU A 18 -8.78 1.82 7.66
C LEU A 18 -7.49 2.63 7.76
N LEU A 19 -7.27 3.59 6.87
CA LEU A 19 -6.10 4.48 6.93
C LEU A 19 -6.05 5.30 8.22
N VAL A 20 -7.19 5.89 8.62
CA VAL A 20 -7.30 6.63 9.88
C VAL A 20 -7.08 5.71 11.08
N CYS A 21 -7.62 4.50 11.07
CA CYS A 21 -7.39 3.51 12.12
C CYS A 21 -5.89 3.18 12.26
N CYS A 22 -5.22 2.88 11.15
CA CYS A 22 -3.77 2.67 11.13
C CYS A 22 -2.99 3.90 11.65
N PHE A 23 -3.40 5.10 11.25
CA PHE A 23 -2.76 6.34 11.70
C PHE A 23 -2.93 6.57 13.21
N VAL A 24 -4.14 6.39 13.74
CA VAL A 24 -4.42 6.56 15.17
C VAL A 24 -3.65 5.52 16.01
N VAL A 25 -3.70 4.25 15.61
CA VAL A 25 -2.96 3.17 16.29
C VAL A 25 -1.44 3.40 16.22
N GLY A 26 -0.92 3.85 15.08
CA GLY A 26 0.50 4.19 14.90
C GLY A 26 0.92 5.38 15.75
N SER A 27 0.15 6.48 15.70
CA SER A 27 0.43 7.71 16.47
C SER A 27 0.40 7.50 17.98
N GLY A 28 -0.44 6.59 18.48
CA GLY A 28 -0.52 6.27 19.91
C GLY A 28 0.67 5.46 20.45
N ARG A 29 1.54 4.95 19.57
CA ARG A 29 2.73 4.17 19.92
C ARG A 29 4.04 4.96 19.75
N SER A 30 3.99 6.14 19.12
CA SER A 30 5.13 7.04 19.00
C SER A 30 5.26 7.89 20.26
N GLY A 31 6.02 7.41 21.25
CA GLY A 31 6.61 8.31 22.24
C GLY A 31 7.47 9.32 21.47
N GLY A 32 7.19 10.61 21.69
CA GLY A 32 7.67 11.68 20.81
C GLY A 32 9.17 11.60 20.49
N GLY A 33 9.49 11.62 19.19
CA GLY A 33 10.83 11.95 18.71
C GLY A 33 11.38 11.09 17.58
N GLU A 34 10.92 9.85 17.40
CA GLU A 34 11.66 8.88 16.56
C GLU A 34 10.71 8.07 15.67
N GLU A 35 11.11 7.91 14.41
CA GLU A 35 10.58 7.04 13.34
C GLU A 35 9.41 6.13 13.80
N SER A 36 8.19 6.66 13.79
CA SER A 36 6.99 5.96 14.31
C SER A 36 6.67 4.64 13.57
N PHE A 37 7.35 4.38 12.46
CA PHE A 37 7.26 3.17 11.65
C PHE A 37 8.63 2.48 11.53
N ALA A 38 9.40 2.43 12.61
CA ALA A 38 10.60 1.61 12.64
C ALA A 38 10.26 0.14 12.30
N GLY A 39 11.06 -0.47 11.41
CA GLY A 39 10.86 -1.86 11.01
C GLY A 39 10.94 -2.82 12.19
N THR A 40 10.30 -3.98 12.10
CA THR A 40 10.33 -4.99 13.17
C THR A 40 11.75 -5.39 13.58
N ASP A 41 12.70 -5.29 12.65
CA ASP A 41 14.10 -5.63 12.85
C ASP A 41 14.81 -4.72 13.86
N SER A 42 14.45 -3.44 13.95
CA SER A 42 15.09 -2.50 14.90
C SER A 42 14.77 -2.86 16.36
N VAL A 43 13.52 -3.26 16.63
CA VAL A 43 13.06 -3.71 17.94
C VAL A 43 13.74 -5.01 18.34
N VAL A 44 13.84 -5.95 17.40
CA VAL A 44 14.46 -7.26 17.64
C VAL A 44 15.97 -7.12 17.86
N THR A 45 16.65 -6.28 17.08
CA THR A 45 18.08 -6.02 17.22
C THR A 45 18.42 -5.42 18.59
N GLN A 46 17.60 -4.49 19.09
CA GLN A 46 17.78 -3.95 20.44
C GLN A 46 17.65 -5.03 21.53
N MET A 47 16.67 -5.93 21.43
CA MET A 47 16.51 -7.02 22.41
C MET A 47 17.63 -8.07 22.32
N ILE A 48 18.14 -8.33 21.11
CA ILE A 48 19.17 -9.33 20.87
C ILE A 48 20.57 -8.83 21.29
N ALA A 49 20.84 -7.53 21.18
CA ALA A 49 22.09 -6.93 21.64
C ALA A 49 22.36 -7.21 23.12
N ASP A 50 21.32 -7.16 23.96
CA ASP A 50 21.41 -7.42 25.41
C ASP A 50 21.66 -8.90 25.76
N SER A 51 21.44 -9.83 24.82
CA SER A 51 21.57 -11.28 25.04
C SER A 51 22.89 -11.87 24.53
N GLY A 52 23.83 -11.02 24.07
CA GLY A 52 25.20 -11.43 23.72
C GLY A 52 25.32 -12.25 22.43
N VAL A 53 24.26 -12.30 21.62
CA VAL A 53 24.24 -13.03 20.35
C VAL A 53 25.02 -12.27 19.30
N GLN A 54 25.95 -12.96 18.63
CA GLN A 54 26.73 -12.38 17.54
C GLN A 54 25.99 -12.52 16.19
N PRO A 55 25.95 -11.48 15.35
CA PRO A 55 25.40 -11.57 14.01
C PRO A 55 26.16 -12.61 13.18
N TRP A 56 25.44 -13.49 12.49
CA TRP A 56 26.01 -14.48 11.56
C TRP A 56 26.07 -13.96 10.12
N PHE A 57 25.54 -12.76 9.88
CA PHE A 57 25.50 -12.06 8.60
C PHE A 57 25.46 -10.55 8.84
N GLU A 58 26.17 -9.79 8.01
CA GLU A 58 26.13 -8.33 8.00
C GLU A 58 25.51 -7.83 6.69
N PRO A 59 24.66 -6.78 6.72
CA PRO A 59 24.11 -6.21 5.50
C PRO A 59 25.22 -5.75 4.55
N ILE A 60 25.15 -6.21 3.29
CA ILE A 60 26.09 -5.79 2.23
C ILE A 60 25.94 -4.29 1.93
N PHE A 61 24.75 -3.74 2.17
CA PHE A 61 24.43 -2.34 2.02
C PHE A 61 23.56 -1.88 3.17
N GLU A 62 24.04 -0.89 3.91
CA GLU A 62 23.31 -0.22 4.98
C GLU A 62 23.25 1.28 4.64
N PRO A 63 22.04 1.85 4.42
CA PRO A 63 21.89 3.27 4.16
C PRO A 63 22.38 4.07 5.38
N LYS A 64 23.40 4.91 5.20
CA LYS A 64 23.95 5.75 6.29
C LYS A 64 23.00 6.87 6.77
N SER A 65 21.82 7.02 6.16
CA SER A 65 20.81 8.04 6.49
C SER A 65 19.41 7.49 6.24
N GLY A 66 18.50 7.73 7.19
CA GLY A 66 17.07 7.37 7.07
C GLY A 66 16.35 8.08 5.91
N GLU A 67 16.90 9.19 5.40
CA GLU A 67 16.36 9.87 4.21
C GLU A 67 16.52 9.02 2.95
N VAL A 68 17.62 8.26 2.85
CA VAL A 68 17.87 7.39 1.70
C VAL A 68 17.00 6.14 1.78
N GLU A 69 16.80 5.60 2.98
CA GLU A 69 15.91 4.47 3.24
C GLU A 69 14.46 4.82 2.86
N SER A 70 13.93 5.91 3.42
CA SER A 70 12.58 6.41 3.11
C SER A 70 12.42 6.80 1.63
N GLY A 71 13.47 7.35 1.00
CA GLY A 71 13.50 7.61 -0.44
C GLY A 71 13.38 6.35 -1.29
N LEU A 72 14.04 5.26 -0.90
CA LEU A 72 13.96 3.97 -1.61
C LEU A 72 12.54 3.39 -1.52
N PHE A 73 11.92 3.45 -0.33
CA PHE A 73 10.50 3.07 -0.15
C PHE A 73 9.56 3.95 -0.97
N ALA A 74 9.80 5.26 -1.05
CA ALA A 74 8.98 6.18 -1.84
C ALA A 74 9.03 5.83 -3.34
N VAL A 75 10.21 5.51 -3.87
CA VAL A 75 10.37 5.08 -5.27
C VAL A 75 9.66 3.75 -5.53
N GLN A 76 9.77 2.78 -4.62
CA GLN A 76 9.05 1.50 -4.72
C GLN A 76 7.53 1.71 -4.70
N ALA A 77 7.03 2.56 -3.80
CA ALA A 77 5.61 2.90 -3.72
C ALA A 77 5.13 3.60 -5.00
N ALA A 78 5.90 4.54 -5.54
CA ALA A 78 5.58 5.23 -6.79
C ALA A 78 5.50 4.25 -7.98
N ALA A 79 6.50 3.37 -8.12
CA ALA A 79 6.52 2.36 -9.18
C ALA A 79 5.35 1.38 -9.05
N GLY A 80 5.07 0.90 -7.83
CA GLY A 80 3.93 0.04 -7.53
C GLY A 80 2.59 0.71 -7.85
N GLY A 81 2.44 1.98 -7.50
CA GLY A 81 1.25 2.78 -7.78
C GLY A 81 0.99 2.96 -9.28
N VAL A 82 2.04 3.27 -10.06
CA VAL A 82 1.94 3.38 -11.53
C VAL A 82 1.52 2.06 -12.16
N LEU A 83 2.17 0.95 -11.79
CA LEU A 83 1.85 -0.37 -12.32
C LEU A 83 0.41 -0.78 -11.95
N PHE A 84 0.03 -0.61 -10.69
CA PHE A 84 -1.31 -0.92 -10.21
C PHE A 84 -2.38 -0.11 -10.96
N GLY A 85 -2.17 1.21 -11.11
CA GLY A 85 -3.07 2.09 -11.83
C GLY A 85 -3.24 1.68 -13.31
N TYR A 86 -2.14 1.36 -13.99
CA TYR A 86 -2.18 0.87 -15.37
C TYR A 86 -2.96 -0.45 -15.49
N CYS A 87 -2.65 -1.45 -14.67
CA CYS A 87 -3.33 -2.73 -14.66
C CYS A 87 -4.84 -2.57 -14.39
N PHE A 88 -5.21 -1.77 -13.40
CA PHE A 88 -6.60 -1.50 -13.07
C PHE A 88 -7.33 -0.80 -14.23
N GLY A 89 -6.69 0.16 -14.89
CA GLY A 89 -7.22 0.84 -16.07
C GLY A 89 -7.49 -0.12 -17.23
N VAL A 90 -6.54 -1.00 -17.55
CA VAL A 90 -6.69 -2.02 -18.60
C VAL A 90 -7.82 -2.99 -18.27
N LEU A 91 -7.91 -3.46 -17.03
CA LEU A 91 -8.98 -4.37 -16.60
C LEU A 91 -10.36 -3.72 -16.70
N ARG A 92 -10.48 -2.46 -16.29
CA ARG A 92 -11.73 -1.69 -16.39
C ARG A 92 -12.18 -1.52 -17.83
N GLU A 93 -11.27 -1.18 -18.74
CA GLU A 93 -11.60 -1.03 -20.17
C GLU A 93 -12.00 -2.37 -20.81
N ARG A 94 -11.31 -3.47 -20.49
CA ARG A 94 -11.69 -4.82 -20.95
C ARG A 94 -13.09 -5.23 -20.48
N ALA A 95 -13.46 -4.88 -19.24
CA ALA A 95 -14.80 -5.15 -18.72
C ALA A 95 -15.85 -4.31 -19.45
N ARG A 96 -15.57 -3.02 -19.72
CA ARG A 96 -16.47 -2.13 -20.46
C ARG A 96 -16.72 -2.63 -21.89
N ARG A 97 -15.67 -3.03 -22.60
CA ARG A 97 -15.80 -3.56 -23.98
C ARG A 97 -16.65 -4.82 -24.05
N ARG A 98 -16.52 -5.75 -23.09
CA ARG A 98 -17.39 -6.94 -23.02
C ARG A 98 -18.86 -6.58 -22.87
N GLY A 99 -19.19 -5.59 -22.04
CA GLY A 99 -20.56 -5.09 -21.91
C GLY A 99 -21.09 -4.43 -23.19
N SER A 100 -20.26 -3.64 -23.88
CA SER A 100 -20.63 -2.98 -25.14
C SER A 100 -20.83 -3.96 -26.30
N VAL A 101 -20.05 -5.05 -26.37
CA VAL A 101 -20.22 -6.10 -27.39
C VAL A 101 -21.54 -6.85 -27.16
N VAL A 102 -21.87 -7.22 -25.91
CA VAL A 102 -23.13 -7.91 -25.61
C VAL A 102 -24.34 -7.04 -25.93
N ALA A 103 -24.30 -5.75 -25.59
CA ALA A 103 -25.38 -4.82 -25.93
C ALA A 103 -25.56 -4.61 -27.44
N GLY A 104 -24.48 -4.60 -28.22
CA GLY A 104 -24.55 -4.51 -29.69
C GLY A 104 -25.21 -5.75 -30.31
N VAL A 105 -24.95 -6.94 -29.76
CA VAL A 105 -25.55 -8.21 -30.23
C VAL A 105 -27.05 -8.30 -29.90
N GLU A 106 -27.52 -7.70 -28.81
CA GLU A 106 -28.96 -7.60 -28.51
C GLU A 106 -29.68 -6.65 -29.45
N VAL A 107 -29.07 -5.50 -29.79
CA VAL A 107 -29.68 -4.51 -30.70
C VAL A 107 -29.80 -5.02 -32.13
N GLU A 108 -28.89 -5.88 -32.60
CA GLU A 108 -28.97 -6.50 -33.94
C GLU A 108 -30.03 -7.61 -34.05
N LYS A 109 -30.56 -8.09 -32.92
CA LYS A 109 -31.59 -9.14 -32.87
C LYS A 109 -33.03 -8.62 -32.78
N GLU A 110 -33.23 -7.32 -32.57
CA GLU A 110 -34.54 -6.65 -32.63
C GLU A 110 -34.77 -5.99 -34.00
#